data_AF-A0A0B0EIW1-F1
#
_entry.id   AF-A0A0B0EIW1-F1
#
_cell.length_a   1.000
_cell.length_b   1.000
_cell.length_c   1.000
_cell.angle_alpha   90.00
_cell.angle_beta   90.00
_cell.angle_gamma   90.00
#
_symmetry.space_group_name_H-M   'P 1'
#
loop_
_entity.id
_entity.type
_entity.pdbx_description
1 polymer ?
#
loop_
_entity_poly.entity_id
_entity_poly.type
_entity_poly.pdbx_seq_one_letter_code
_entity_poly.pdbx_strand_id
1 'polypeptide(L)'
;MIRKEKNGNFIENGTFSTKYQFSVGRKISKTKLSKAKYNSLLQLQSLDPVKIMTDQEKSRTWWMYQDLFYIENEDISGDEVKAFALEEFGKKKR
;
A
#
# COMPACT_ATOMS: atom_id res chain seq x y z
N MET A 1 -9.77 12.55 3.52
CA MET A 1 -9.74 12.43 2.04
C MET A 1 -8.74 11.37 1.56
N ILE A 2 -9.17 10.46 0.68
CA ILE A 2 -8.34 9.41 0.07
C ILE A 2 -7.76 9.90 -1.26
N ARG A 3 -6.48 9.63 -1.50
CA ARG A 3 -5.80 9.91 -2.77
C ARG A 3 -5.03 8.70 -3.24
N LYS A 4 -4.93 8.53 -4.55
CA LYS A 4 -4.03 7.54 -5.15
C LYS A 4 -2.59 8.04 -5.06
N GLU A 5 -1.74 7.27 -4.39
CA GLU A 5 -0.32 7.55 -4.29
C GLU A 5 0.39 6.97 -5.52
N LYS A 6 0.95 7.82 -6.37
CA LYS A 6 1.67 7.38 -7.57
C LYS A 6 3.16 7.13 -7.32
N ASN A 7 3.68 7.57 -6.16
CA ASN A 7 5.11 7.49 -5.84
C ASN A 7 5.47 6.32 -4.91
N GLY A 8 4.51 5.44 -4.63
CA GLY A 8 4.74 4.22 -3.85
C GLY A 8 5.39 3.16 -4.74
N ASN A 9 6.49 2.58 -4.28
CA ASN A 9 7.18 1.48 -4.93
C ASN A 9 7.67 0.48 -3.87
N PHE A 10 7.66 -0.81 -4.20
CA PHE A 10 8.40 -1.79 -3.41
C PHE A 10 9.83 -1.88 -3.93
N ILE A 11 10.79 -1.64 -3.05
CA ILE A 11 12.20 -1.83 -3.34
C ILE A 11 12.57 -3.25 -2.93
N GLU A 12 13.06 -4.01 -3.90
CA GLU A 12 13.66 -5.32 -3.68
C GLU A 12 15.13 -5.12 -3.32
N ASN A 13 15.56 -5.61 -2.17
CA ASN A 13 16.93 -5.49 -1.71
C ASN A 13 17.48 -6.86 -1.31
N GLY A 14 18.52 -7.34 -2.01
CA GLY A 14 19.30 -8.50 -1.56
C GLY A 14 20.07 -9.22 -2.67
N THR A 15 21.34 -9.53 -2.39
CA THR A 15 22.20 -10.45 -3.17
C THR A 15 22.02 -11.93 -2.79
N PHE A 16 21.46 -12.25 -1.61
CA PHE A 16 21.23 -13.65 -1.14
C PHE A 16 19.86 -13.88 -0.48
N SER A 17 19.17 -12.82 -0.05
CA SER A 17 17.80 -12.91 0.49
C SER A 17 17.04 -11.68 0.06
N THR A 18 16.13 -11.86 -0.90
CA THR A 18 15.28 -10.80 -1.42
C THR A 18 14.35 -10.31 -0.31
N LYS A 19 14.62 -9.11 0.19
CA LYS A 19 13.75 -8.40 1.14
C LYS A 19 13.02 -7.31 0.38
N TYR A 20 11.71 -7.26 0.59
CA TYR A 20 10.81 -6.28 0.02
C TYR A 20 10.57 -5.19 1.06
N GLN A 21 10.86 -3.95 0.70
CA GLN A 21 10.55 -2.78 1.52
C GLN A 21 9.69 -1.81 0.74
N PHE A 22 8.60 -1.37 1.34
CA PHE A 22 7.79 -0.31 0.74
C PHE A 22 8.52 1.04 0.88
N SER A 23 8.63 1.77 -0.21
CA SER A 23 9.16 3.12 -0.26
C SER A 23 8.17 4.04 -0.94
N VAL A 24 7.96 5.21 -0.36
CA VAL A 24 7.14 6.26 -0.94
C VAL A 24 7.93 7.57 -0.95
N GLY A 25 8.38 7.96 -2.15
CA GLY A 25 9.27 9.11 -2.32
C GLY A 25 10.57 9.00 -1.49
N ARG A 26 10.71 9.85 -0.46
CA ARG A 26 11.87 9.85 0.46
C ARG A 26 11.66 9.01 1.73
N LYS A 27 10.45 8.52 1.98
CA LYS A 27 10.16 7.70 3.17
C LYS A 27 10.24 6.22 2.80
N ILE A 28 10.93 5.44 3.62
CA ILE A 28 11.02 3.98 3.48
C ILE A 28 10.37 3.37 4.72
N SER A 29 9.44 2.45 4.50
CA SER A 29 8.81 1.71 5.58
C SER A 29 9.86 0.88 6.30
N LYS A 30 9.83 0.92 7.64
CA LYS A 30 10.68 0.09 8.49
C LYS A 30 10.33 -1.39 8.36
N THR A 31 9.15 -1.70 7.83
CA THR A 31 8.68 -3.07 7.62
C THR A 31 9.48 -3.73 6.50
N LYS A 32 10.39 -4.63 6.88
CA LYS A 32 11.12 -5.50 5.96
C LYS A 32 10.35 -6.80 5.79
N LEU A 33 9.82 -7.03 4.60
CA LEU A 33 9.11 -8.26 4.27
C LEU A 33 10.07 -9.22 3.58
N SER A 34 10.15 -10.46 4.07
CA SER A 34 10.78 -11.55 3.32
C SER A 34 9.88 -11.93 2.14
N LYS A 35 10.43 -12.57 1.10
CA LYS A 35 9.67 -13.04 -0.08
C LYS A 35 8.36 -13.77 0.26
N ALA A 36 8.37 -14.65 1.26
CA ALA A 36 7.16 -15.34 1.73
C ALA A 36 6.10 -14.38 2.31
N LYS A 37 6.52 -13.43 3.16
CA LYS A 37 5.61 -12.41 3.71
C LYS A 37 5.12 -11.45 2.63
N TYR A 38 5.96 -11.12 1.65
CA TYR A 38 5.56 -10.29 0.51
C TYR A 38 4.52 -10.99 -0.37
N ASN A 39 4.69 -12.29 -0.67
CA ASN A 39 3.68 -13.07 -1.38
C ASN A 39 2.35 -13.17 -0.61
N SER A 40 2.40 -13.41 0.70
CA SER A 40 1.19 -13.38 1.52
C SER A 40 0.54 -11.98 1.51
N LEU A 41 1.34 -10.92 1.56
CA LEU A 41 0.84 -9.55 1.48
C LEU A 41 0.23 -9.25 0.11
N LEU A 42 0.84 -9.72 -0.99
CA LEU A 42 0.31 -9.65 -2.35
C LEU A 42 -1.05 -10.35 -2.50
N GLN A 43 -1.25 -11.48 -1.83
CA GLN A 43 -2.55 -12.16 -1.82
C GLN A 43 -3.56 -11.38 -0.98
N LEU A 44 -3.16 -10.90 0.20
CA LEU A 44 -4.02 -10.13 1.09
C LEU A 44 -4.46 -8.81 0.43
N GLN A 45 -3.53 -8.05 -0.19
CA GLN A 45 -3.84 -6.79 -0.88
C GLN A 45 -4.73 -6.97 -2.12
N SER A 46 -4.83 -8.19 -2.66
CA SER A 46 -5.76 -8.50 -3.74
C SER A 46 -7.20 -8.67 -3.25
N LEU A 47 -7.39 -8.99 -1.97
CA LEU A 47 -8.68 -9.27 -1.35
C LEU A 47 -9.17 -8.09 -0.51
N ASP A 48 -8.26 -7.50 0.28
CA ASP A 48 -8.53 -6.40 1.19
C ASP A 48 -7.38 -5.38 1.21
N PRO A 49 -7.67 -4.09 1.36
CA PRO A 49 -6.63 -3.07 1.46
C PRO A 49 -5.74 -3.34 2.67
N VAL A 50 -4.43 -3.44 2.43
CA VAL A 50 -3.45 -3.72 3.49
C VAL A 50 -2.73 -2.44 3.88
N LYS A 51 -2.70 -2.14 5.18
CA LYS A 51 -1.86 -1.05 5.74
C LYS A 51 -0.39 -1.43 5.57
N ILE A 52 0.33 -0.69 4.73
CA ILE A 52 1.76 -0.92 4.48
C ILE A 52 2.65 0.07 5.23
N MET A 53 2.11 1.25 5.56
CA MET A 53 2.83 2.28 6.30
C MET A 53 1.86 3.26 6.97
N THR A 54 2.24 3.78 8.13
CA THR A 54 1.55 4.87 8.83
C THR A 54 2.56 5.95 9.19
N ASP A 55 2.19 7.21 8.96
CA ASP A 55 2.92 8.40 9.37
C ASP A 55 2.21 9.01 10.57
N GLN A 56 2.79 8.86 11.76
CA GLN A 56 2.24 9.50 12.97
C GLN A 56 2.44 11.02 12.95
N GLU A 57 3.48 11.53 12.28
CA GLU A 57 3.75 12.99 12.21
C GLU A 57 2.74 13.75 11.35
N LYS A 58 2.15 13.11 10.34
CA LYS A 58 1.22 13.75 9.40
C LYS A 58 -0.18 13.14 9.42
N SER A 59 -0.44 12.17 10.30
CA SER A 59 -1.66 11.37 10.33
C SER A 59 -2.01 10.82 8.94
N ARG A 60 -1.03 10.20 8.28
CA ARG A 60 -1.21 9.63 6.94
C ARG A 60 -1.05 8.13 6.98
N THR A 61 -1.98 7.40 6.42
CA THR A 61 -1.84 5.95 6.25
C THR A 61 -1.71 5.64 4.78
N TRP A 62 -0.72 4.81 4.45
CA TRP A 62 -0.60 4.22 3.14
C TRP A 62 -1.17 2.82 3.14
N TRP A 63 -1.99 2.60 2.13
CA TRP A 63 -2.65 1.34 1.85
C TRP A 63 -2.21 0.81 0.50
N MET A 64 -2.16 -0.50 0.41
CA MET A 64 -1.98 -1.22 -0.83
C MET A 64 -3.26 -2.00 -1.13
N TYR A 65 -3.79 -1.85 -2.34
CA TYR A 65 -4.92 -2.64 -2.80
C TYR A 65 -4.86 -2.82 -4.31
N GLN A 66 -4.98 -4.07 -4.77
CA GLN A 66 -4.93 -4.44 -6.20
C GLN A 66 -3.74 -3.81 -6.95
N ASP A 67 -2.53 -3.88 -6.38
CA ASP A 67 -1.30 -3.32 -6.96
C ASP A 67 -1.27 -1.78 -7.07
N LEU A 68 -2.23 -1.11 -6.44
CA LEU A 68 -2.30 0.33 -6.37
C LEU A 68 -2.03 0.79 -4.94
N PHE A 69 -1.36 1.93 -4.85
CA PHE A 69 -1.08 2.60 -3.59
C PHE A 69 -2.09 3.71 -3.37
N TYR A 70 -2.61 3.76 -2.14
CA TYR A 70 -3.54 4.78 -1.70
C TYR A 70 -2.97 5.43 -0.44
N ILE A 71 -3.20 6.72 -0.30
CA ILE A 71 -2.84 7.50 0.87
C ILE A 71 -4.10 8.19 1.41
N GLU A 72 -4.36 8.02 2.68
CA GLU A 72 -5.36 8.78 3.42
C GLU A 72 -4.68 9.82 4.32
N ASN A 73 -5.39 10.92 4.62
CA ASN A 73 -4.90 12.03 5.46
C ASN A 73 -5.79 12.31 6.68
N GLU A 74 -6.93 11.63 6.78
CA GLU A 74 -7.86 11.67 7.92
C GLU A 74 -8.08 10.21 8.27
N ASP A 75 -7.97 9.84 9.54
CA ASP A 75 -8.01 8.47 10.08
C ASP A 75 -9.26 7.70 9.61
N ILE A 76 -9.17 7.19 8.39
CA ILE A 76 -10.23 6.59 7.62
C ILE A 76 -9.99 5.08 7.65
N SER A 77 -11.07 4.32 7.75
CA SER A 77 -10.97 2.87 7.85
C SER A 77 -10.64 2.24 6.49
N GLY A 78 -10.01 1.06 6.52
CA GLY A 78 -9.66 0.32 5.31
C GLY A 78 -10.86 0.03 4.40
N ASP A 79 -12.07 -0.07 4.97
CA ASP A 79 -13.32 -0.19 4.22
C ASP A 79 -13.58 0.99 3.27
N GLU A 80 -13.32 2.23 3.68
CA GLU A 80 -13.49 3.38 2.79
C GLU A 80 -12.43 3.39 1.69
N VAL A 81 -11.21 2.95 1.99
CA VAL A 81 -10.16 2.76 0.97
C VAL A 81 -10.58 1.70 -0.04
N LYS A 82 -11.21 0.61 0.42
CA LYS A 82 -11.76 -0.44 -0.43
C LYS A 82 -12.89 0.10 -1.32
N ALA A 83 -13.83 0.84 -0.73
CA ALA A 83 -14.95 1.45 -1.45
C ALA A 83 -14.46 2.43 -2.52
N PHE A 84 -13.53 3.32 -2.17
CA PHE A 84 -12.91 4.26 -3.11
C PHE A 84 -12.16 3.55 -4.23
N ALA A 85 -11.39 2.51 -3.91
CA ALA A 85 -10.65 1.74 -4.90
C ALA A 85 -11.59 0.97 -5.85
N LEU A 86 -12.67 0.38 -5.33
CA LEU A 86 -13.70 -0.31 -6.12
C LEU A 86 -14.44 0.65 -7.05
N GLU A 87 -14.81 1.84 -6.59
CA GLU A 87 -15.43 2.88 -7.42
C GLU A 87 -14.51 3.33 -8.56
N GLU A 88 -13.23 3.57 -8.27
CA GLU A 88 -12.23 3.94 -9.28
C GLU A 88 -11.98 2.82 -10.30
N PHE A 89 -11.95 1.56 -9.86
CA PHE A 89 -11.81 0.41 -10.76
C PHE A 89 -13.05 0.21 -11.64
N GLY A 90 -14.25 0.43 -11.09
CA GLY A 90 -15.51 0.33 -11.80
C GLY A 90 -15.67 1.38 -12.90
N LYS A 91 -15.18 2.61 -12.68
CA LYS A 91 -15.21 3.68 -13.68
C LYS A 91 -14.34 3.42 -14.91
N LYS A 92 -13.29 2.62 -14.78
CA LYS A 92 -12.35 2.33 -15.88
C LYS A 92 -12.86 1.28 -16.88
N LYS A 93 -14.01 0.65 -16.61
CA LYS A 93 -14.62 -0.41 -17.44
C LYS A 93 -15.82 0.06 -18.28
N ARG A 94 -16.08 1.36 -18.38
CA ARG A 94 -17.18 1.93 -19.17
C ARG A 94 -16.70 2.78 -20.32
#